data_AF-L7CFM4-F1
#
_entry.id   AF-L7CFM4-F1
#
_cell.length_a   1.000
_cell.length_b   1.000
_cell.length_c   1.000
_cell.angle_alpha   90.00
_cell.angle_beta   90.00
_cell.angle_gamma   90.00
#
_symmetry.space_group_name_H-M   'P 1'
#
loop_
_entity.id
_entity.type
_entity.pdbx_description
1 polymer ?
#
loop_
_entity_poly.entity_id
_entity_poly.type
_entity_poly.pdbx_seq_one_letter_code
_entity_poly.pdbx_strand_id
1 'polypeptide(L)'
;MRLLLMLLQNGLTLPKALGSLAMDNSNRKYSSVLMRMRSTIMAGGSISDAMARYPRTFNKMQVQQVRLGERSGSLEMALLRVCEQVERKVALRKRIFKKISYPVLISVAGLGLMIFMCVVVVPEFETVYTASGVDLPPVTQFVTGMSRFMLTKGLLAFPLGFVAIILWICGRRNPRIAAKMDAVFLRIPVVGPWLRDAAVLQFIEATSAMVQCGYKPIEAIEVASTCVKNRCVRSAIEDINHGVRRGEKLSVELGRYERFFPPTLCQLIGVGEQSGEFARSLSGTCDHLRERLESRIEASVGMLEPILTISLAIMIGGMVLSIYTPMFHMFEVLE
;
A
#
# COMPACT_ATOMS: atom_id res chain seq x y z
N MET A 1 -7.01 10.55 17.66
CA MET A 1 -6.13 9.85 18.60
C MET A 1 -5.09 10.79 19.21
N ARG A 2 -4.19 11.42 18.44
CA ARG A 2 -3.18 12.31 19.02
C ARG A 2 -3.74 13.48 19.84
N LEU A 3 -4.77 14.17 19.33
CA LEU A 3 -5.47 15.22 20.09
C LEU A 3 -6.18 14.66 21.33
N LEU A 4 -6.74 13.45 21.26
CA LEU A 4 -7.35 12.78 22.42
C LEU A 4 -6.31 12.54 23.51
N LEU A 5 -5.15 12.01 23.13
CA LEU A 5 -4.02 11.80 24.04
C LEU A 5 -3.56 13.11 24.70
N MET A 6 -3.39 14.19 23.92
CA MET A 6 -3.01 15.50 24.45
C MET A 6 -4.05 16.05 25.45
N LEU A 7 -5.34 15.90 25.18
CA LEU A 7 -6.39 16.34 26.10
C LEU A 7 -6.39 15.51 27.40
N LEU A 8 -6.16 14.20 27.31
CA LEU A 8 -6.03 13.33 28.49
C LEU A 8 -4.78 13.70 29.33
N GLN A 9 -3.65 13.96 28.67
CA GLN A 9 -2.41 14.42 29.30
C GLN A 9 -2.57 15.76 30.02
N ASN A 10 -3.43 16.63 29.50
CA ASN A 10 -3.80 17.90 30.13
C ASN A 10 -4.90 17.75 31.19
N GLY A 11 -5.20 16.53 31.66
CA GLY A 11 -6.11 16.28 32.77
C GLY A 11 -7.59 16.27 32.43
N LEU A 12 -7.98 16.31 31.15
CA LEU A 12 -9.39 16.16 30.79
C LEU A 12 -9.84 14.71 30.96
N THR A 13 -11.06 14.51 31.48
CA THR A 13 -11.66 13.18 31.51
C THR A 13 -11.98 12.69 30.09
N LEU A 14 -11.89 11.38 29.87
CA LEU A 14 -12.10 10.76 28.56
C LEU A 14 -13.44 11.16 27.89
N PRO A 15 -14.60 11.19 28.59
CA PRO A 15 -15.85 11.66 27.99
C PRO A 15 -15.81 13.13 27.55
N LYS A 16 -15.17 14.01 28.33
CA LYS A 16 -15.02 15.43 28.00
C LYS A 16 -14.12 15.61 26.78
N ALA A 17 -12.99 14.90 26.74
CA ALA A 17 -12.06 14.95 25.62
C ALA A 17 -12.71 14.47 24.31
N LEU A 18 -13.45 13.35 24.34
CA LEU A 18 -14.21 12.86 23.18
C LEU A 18 -15.30 13.84 22.74
N GLY A 19 -16.00 14.48 23.68
CA GLY A 19 -17.00 15.50 23.39
C GLY A 19 -16.42 16.73 22.69
N SER A 20 -15.30 17.25 23.20
CA SER A 20 -14.58 18.38 22.60
C SER A 20 -14.14 18.08 21.17
N LEU A 21 -13.53 16.90 20.95
CA LEU A 21 -13.12 16.47 19.60
C LEU A 21 -14.28 16.23 18.65
N ALA A 22 -15.45 15.85 19.15
CA ALA A 22 -16.63 15.65 18.32
C ALA A 22 -17.26 16.96 17.84
N MET A 23 -17.07 18.05 18.61
CA MET A 23 -17.55 19.39 18.27
C MET A 23 -16.59 20.17 17.36
N ASP A 24 -15.34 19.72 17.25
CA ASP A 24 -14.37 20.31 16.34
C ASP A 24 -14.75 20.09 14.87
N ASN A 25 -14.98 21.20 14.15
CA ASN A 25 -15.37 21.22 12.75
C ASN A 25 -14.33 20.54 11.83
N SER A 26 -13.05 20.54 12.20
CA SER A 26 -12.00 19.86 11.43
C SER A 26 -12.23 18.34 11.34
N ASN A 27 -12.99 17.77 12.27
CA ASN A 27 -13.23 16.33 12.42
C ASN A 27 -14.67 15.91 12.09
N ARG A 28 -15.41 16.70 11.30
CA ARG A 28 -16.83 16.43 10.96
C ARG A 28 -17.11 15.01 10.49
N LYS A 29 -16.17 14.40 9.74
CA LYS A 29 -16.23 13.00 9.28
C LYS A 29 -16.32 11.98 10.42
N TYR A 30 -15.69 12.25 11.57
CA TYR A 30 -15.61 11.35 12.72
C TYR A 30 -16.50 11.78 13.89
N SER A 31 -17.16 12.93 13.81
CA SER A 31 -18.00 13.49 14.88
C SER A 31 -19.05 12.48 15.39
N SER A 32 -19.75 11.77 14.50
CA SER A 32 -20.76 10.77 14.87
C SER A 32 -20.16 9.57 15.61
N VAL A 33 -18.96 9.12 15.20
CA VAL A 33 -18.23 8.03 15.87
C VAL A 33 -17.79 8.48 17.26
N LEU A 34 -17.21 9.68 17.38
CA LEU A 34 -16.74 10.22 18.65
C LEU A 34 -17.90 10.44 19.65
N MET A 35 -19.04 10.95 19.21
CA MET A 35 -20.23 11.10 20.07
C MET A 35 -20.76 9.75 20.56
N ARG A 36 -20.84 8.75 19.68
CA ARG A 36 -21.28 7.40 20.07
C ARG A 36 -20.30 6.74 21.03
N MET A 37 -18.98 6.90 20.82
CA MET A 37 -17.97 6.43 21.76
C MET A 37 -18.12 7.10 23.13
N ARG A 38 -18.29 8.44 23.15
CA ARG A 38 -18.57 9.19 24.38
C ARG A 38 -19.81 8.64 25.11
N SER A 39 -20.92 8.41 24.41
CA SER A 39 -22.14 7.86 25.02
C SER A 39 -21.94 6.47 25.61
N THR A 40 -21.13 5.62 24.96
CA THR A 40 -20.80 4.28 25.45
C THR A 40 -20.02 4.35 26.76
N ILE A 41 -19.05 5.27 26.84
CA ILE A 41 -18.23 5.44 28.05
C ILE A 41 -19.04 6.08 29.18
N MET A 42 -19.91 7.05 28.88
CA MET A 42 -20.82 7.63 29.88
C MET A 42 -21.82 6.61 30.43
N ALA A 43 -22.18 5.60 29.64
CA ALA A 43 -23.02 4.48 30.08
C ALA A 43 -22.25 3.39 30.85
N GLY A 44 -20.97 3.62 31.18
CA GLY A 44 -20.13 2.67 31.94
C GLY A 44 -19.37 1.65 31.08
N GLY A 45 -19.41 1.76 29.75
CA GLY A 45 -18.63 0.90 28.85
C GLY A 45 -17.14 1.31 28.77
N SER A 46 -16.29 0.39 28.34
CA SER A 46 -14.87 0.64 28.12
C SER A 46 -14.60 1.38 26.78
N ILE A 47 -13.49 2.12 26.68
CA ILE A 47 -13.05 2.73 25.41
C ILE A 47 -12.71 1.65 24.38
N SER A 48 -12.14 0.51 24.80
CA SER A 48 -11.81 -0.55 23.84
C SER A 48 -13.06 -1.19 23.24
N ASP A 49 -14.14 -1.37 24.02
CA ASP A 49 -15.42 -1.84 23.48
C ASP A 49 -16.07 -0.81 22.56
N ALA A 50 -15.98 0.48 22.92
CA ALA A 50 -16.45 1.56 22.07
C ALA A 50 -15.70 1.60 20.73
N MET A 51 -14.38 1.41 20.73
CA MET A 51 -13.55 1.34 19.52
C MET A 51 -13.85 0.09 18.68
N ALA A 52 -14.07 -1.06 19.32
CA ALA A 52 -14.34 -2.34 18.64
C ALA A 52 -15.58 -2.28 17.72
N ARG A 53 -16.56 -1.44 18.05
CA ARG A 53 -17.77 -1.21 17.23
C ARG A 53 -17.48 -0.53 15.89
N TYR A 54 -16.29 0.05 15.69
CA TYR A 54 -15.93 0.77 14.46
C TYR A 54 -14.67 0.20 13.77
N PRO A 55 -14.74 -1.04 13.22
CA PRO A 55 -13.60 -1.71 12.61
C PRO A 55 -13.05 -1.03 11.34
N ARG A 56 -13.81 -0.11 10.73
CA ARG A 56 -13.35 0.73 9.61
C ARG A 56 -12.43 1.87 10.05
N THR A 57 -12.53 2.30 11.31
CA THR A 57 -11.75 3.41 11.88
C THR A 57 -10.61 2.87 12.73
N PHE A 58 -10.90 1.87 13.57
CA PHE A 58 -9.94 1.26 14.48
C PHE A 58 -9.70 -0.18 14.06
N ASN A 59 -8.44 -0.53 13.85
CA ASN A 59 -8.08 -1.92 13.54
C ASN A 59 -8.08 -2.77 14.82
N LYS A 60 -8.12 -4.11 14.67
CA LYS A 60 -8.13 -5.05 15.80
C LYS A 60 -6.96 -4.86 16.76
N MET A 61 -5.76 -4.61 16.23
CA MET A 61 -4.54 -4.40 17.00
C MET A 61 -4.66 -3.18 17.93
N GLN A 62 -5.13 -2.04 17.42
CA GLN A 62 -5.34 -0.81 18.19
C GLN A 62 -6.34 -1.02 19.33
N VAL A 63 -7.42 -1.76 19.05
CA VAL A 63 -8.43 -2.12 20.07
C VAL A 63 -7.80 -2.97 21.18
N GLN A 64 -6.98 -3.96 20.84
CA GLN A 64 -6.33 -4.84 21.81
C GLN A 64 -5.25 -4.13 22.64
N GLN A 65 -4.51 -3.21 22.04
CA GLN A 65 -3.53 -2.37 22.75
C GLN A 65 -4.23 -1.47 23.76
N VAL A 66 -5.30 -0.79 23.34
CA VAL A 66 -6.11 0.06 24.24
C VAL A 66 -6.75 -0.79 25.34
N ARG A 67 -7.30 -1.97 25.01
CA ARG A 67 -7.87 -2.90 25.99
C ARG A 67 -6.88 -3.31 27.08
N LEU A 68 -5.63 -3.58 26.70
CA LEU A 68 -4.62 -3.89 27.71
C LEU A 68 -4.31 -2.67 28.56
N GLY A 69 -4.09 -1.51 27.94
CA GLY A 69 -3.85 -0.26 28.67
C GLY A 69 -4.97 0.09 29.63
N GLU A 70 -6.24 -0.18 29.30
CA GLU A 70 -7.36 -0.04 30.22
C GLU A 70 -7.26 -1.00 31.41
N ARG A 71 -6.97 -2.29 31.16
CA ARG A 71 -6.86 -3.30 32.21
C ARG A 71 -5.67 -3.08 33.14
N SER A 72 -4.55 -2.58 32.61
CA SER A 72 -3.33 -2.30 33.37
C SER A 72 -3.28 -0.89 33.96
N GLY A 73 -4.32 -0.07 33.77
CA GLY A 73 -4.33 1.33 34.22
C GLY A 73 -3.37 2.26 33.47
N SER A 74 -2.75 1.79 32.38
CA SER A 74 -1.77 2.53 31.57
C SER A 74 -2.32 2.95 30.20
N LEU A 75 -3.59 3.40 30.19
CA LEU A 75 -4.31 3.80 28.97
C LEU A 75 -3.57 4.89 28.18
N GLU A 76 -2.98 5.85 28.87
CA GLU A 76 -2.23 6.94 28.23
C GLU A 76 -1.05 6.41 27.40
N MET A 77 -0.26 5.49 27.98
CA MET A 77 0.88 4.86 27.29
C MET A 77 0.41 4.00 26.11
N ALA A 78 -0.70 3.27 26.26
CA ALA A 78 -1.27 2.51 25.15
C ALA A 78 -1.71 3.42 24.00
N LEU A 79 -2.36 4.54 24.30
CA LEU A 79 -2.78 5.54 23.31
C LEU A 79 -1.58 6.23 22.64
N LEU A 80 -0.51 6.53 23.39
CA LEU A 80 0.74 7.07 22.86
C LEU A 80 1.34 6.14 21.79
N ARG A 81 1.49 4.85 22.11
CA ARG A 81 2.01 3.84 21.16
C ARG A 81 1.13 3.69 19.92
N VAL A 82 -0.19 3.68 20.09
CA VAL A 82 -1.12 3.68 18.97
C VAL A 82 -0.93 4.91 18.07
N CYS A 83 -0.75 6.09 18.67
CA CYS A 83 -0.50 7.33 17.91
C CYS A 83 0.79 7.24 17.11
N GLU A 84 1.91 6.88 17.73
CA GLU A 84 3.20 6.75 17.06
C GLU A 84 3.15 5.77 15.89
N GLN A 85 2.48 4.63 16.05
CA GLN A 85 2.32 3.66 14.98
C GLN A 85 1.49 4.19 13.80
N VAL A 86 0.41 4.92 14.09
CA VAL A 86 -0.43 5.54 13.05
C VAL A 86 0.34 6.65 12.33
N GLU A 87 1.07 7.48 13.08
CA GLU A 87 1.88 8.58 12.54
C GLU A 87 2.99 8.05 11.62
N ARG A 88 3.70 7.00 12.02
CA ARG A 88 4.69 6.31 11.17
C ARG A 88 4.06 5.80 9.87
N LYS A 89 2.88 5.17 9.94
CA LYS A 89 2.16 4.68 8.75
C LYS A 89 1.73 5.82 7.82
N VAL A 90 1.29 6.95 8.38
CA VAL A 90 0.93 8.14 7.61
C VAL A 90 2.17 8.78 6.98
N ALA A 91 3.28 8.88 7.72
CA ALA A 91 4.55 9.43 7.22
C ALA A 91 5.09 8.61 6.05
N LEU A 92 5.16 7.28 6.20
CA LEU A 92 5.54 6.36 5.13
C LEU A 92 4.64 6.56 3.89
N ARG A 93 3.32 6.55 4.08
CA ARG A 93 2.37 6.78 2.98
C ARG A 93 2.64 8.12 2.30
N LYS A 94 2.80 9.22 3.05
CA LYS A 94 3.08 10.55 2.48
C LYS A 94 4.38 10.55 1.66
N ARG A 95 5.44 9.91 2.15
CA ARG A 95 6.71 9.75 1.40
C ARG A 95 6.49 9.02 0.09
N ILE A 96 5.78 7.88 0.10
CA ILE A 96 5.48 7.10 -1.10
C ILE A 96 4.68 7.93 -2.11
N PHE A 97 3.60 8.59 -1.68
CA PHE A 97 2.79 9.43 -2.54
C PHE A 97 3.61 10.58 -3.15
N LYS A 98 4.45 11.25 -2.33
CA LYS A 98 5.33 12.32 -2.81
C LYS A 98 6.28 11.84 -3.92
N LYS A 99 6.85 10.63 -3.79
CA LYS A 99 7.74 10.06 -4.82
C LYS A 99 7.00 9.65 -6.10
N ILE A 100 5.75 9.22 -6.00
CA ILE A 100 4.92 8.82 -7.15
C ILE A 100 4.36 10.03 -7.92
N SER A 101 4.17 11.18 -7.25
CA SER A 101 3.58 12.37 -7.87
C SER A 101 4.29 12.82 -9.15
N TYR A 102 5.62 12.81 -9.17
CA TYR A 102 6.39 13.28 -10.32
C TYR A 102 6.28 12.35 -11.55
N PRO A 103 6.51 11.02 -11.42
CA PRO A 103 6.23 10.06 -12.51
C PRO A 103 4.81 10.18 -13.07
N VAL A 104 3.81 10.37 -12.21
CA VAL A 104 2.41 10.54 -12.63
C VAL A 104 2.23 11.82 -13.46
N LEU A 105 2.81 12.95 -13.03
CA LEU A 105 2.72 14.21 -13.75
C LEU A 105 3.30 14.10 -15.18
N ILE A 106 4.52 13.57 -15.31
CA ILE A 106 5.16 13.38 -16.62
C ILE A 106 4.40 12.38 -17.47
N SER A 107 3.92 11.27 -16.87
CA SER A 107 3.14 10.28 -17.60
C SER A 107 1.84 10.87 -18.15
N VAL A 108 1.13 11.69 -17.36
CA VAL A 108 -0.11 12.35 -17.78
C VAL A 108 0.17 13.39 -18.86
N ALA A 109 1.20 14.21 -18.70
CA ALA A 109 1.59 15.20 -19.72
C ALA A 109 2.02 14.54 -21.03
N GLY A 110 2.86 13.50 -20.96
CA GLY A 110 3.35 12.75 -22.11
C GLY A 110 2.23 11.99 -22.83
N LEU A 111 1.34 11.31 -22.09
CA LEU A 111 0.15 10.67 -22.67
C LEU A 111 -0.79 11.70 -23.30
N GLY A 112 -0.99 12.85 -22.65
CA GLY A 112 -1.81 13.94 -23.20
C GLY A 112 -1.27 14.46 -24.51
N LEU A 113 0.05 14.72 -24.59
CA LEU A 113 0.72 15.13 -25.81
C LEU A 113 0.62 14.05 -26.90
N MET A 114 0.79 12.79 -26.53
CA MET A 114 0.69 11.65 -27.45
C MET A 114 -0.72 11.55 -28.06
N ILE A 115 -1.76 11.62 -27.22
CA ILE A 115 -3.16 11.63 -27.68
C ILE A 115 -3.42 12.82 -28.59
N PHE A 116 -2.96 14.01 -28.22
CA PHE A 116 -3.10 15.22 -29.04
C PHE A 116 -2.46 15.05 -30.43
N MET A 117 -1.23 14.55 -30.48
CA MET A 117 -0.54 14.25 -31.75
C MET A 117 -1.33 13.23 -32.59
N CYS A 118 -1.78 12.13 -32.00
CA CYS A 118 -2.50 11.07 -32.72
C CYS A 118 -3.90 11.47 -33.22
N VAL A 119 -4.60 12.33 -32.49
CA VAL A 119 -6.00 12.70 -32.80
C VAL A 119 -6.08 13.94 -33.67
N VAL A 120 -5.15 14.89 -33.51
CA VAL A 120 -5.20 16.18 -34.23
C VAL A 120 -4.16 16.22 -35.34
N VAL A 121 -2.90 15.92 -35.04
CA VAL A 121 -1.79 16.14 -35.99
C VAL A 121 -1.71 15.05 -37.05
N VAL A 122 -1.75 13.78 -36.64
CA VAL A 122 -1.61 12.65 -37.55
C VAL A 122 -2.70 12.61 -38.65
N PRO A 123 -4.00 12.86 -38.37
CA PRO A 123 -5.03 12.86 -39.41
C PRO A 123 -4.87 13.97 -40.45
N GLU A 124 -4.45 15.17 -40.04
CA GLU A 124 -4.13 16.27 -40.97
C GLU A 124 -3.08 15.83 -41.99
N PHE A 125 -1.99 15.21 -41.52
CA PHE A 125 -0.97 14.66 -42.42
C PHE A 125 -1.50 13.52 -43.29
N GLU A 126 -2.34 12.63 -42.76
CA GLU A 126 -2.97 11.56 -43.55
C GLU A 126 -3.77 12.10 -44.74
N THR A 127 -4.51 13.20 -44.56
CA THR A 127 -5.26 13.84 -45.65
C THR A 127 -4.36 14.44 -46.73
N VAL A 128 -3.21 15.02 -46.34
CA VAL A 128 -2.22 15.55 -47.29
C VAL A 128 -1.56 14.42 -48.07
N TYR A 129 -1.20 13.30 -47.42
CA TYR A 129 -0.53 12.17 -48.09
C TYR A 129 -1.45 11.40 -49.03
N THR A 130 -2.71 11.18 -48.64
CA THR A 130 -3.70 10.53 -49.51
C THR A 130 -4.02 11.36 -50.75
N ALA A 131 -3.92 12.69 -50.66
CA ALA A 131 -4.04 13.59 -51.81
C ALA A 131 -2.84 13.51 -52.78
N SER A 132 -1.64 13.19 -52.28
CA SER A 132 -0.41 13.06 -53.07
C SER A 132 -0.19 11.67 -53.69
N GLY A 133 -1.03 10.68 -53.36
CA GLY A 133 -0.95 9.32 -53.91
C GLY A 133 0.24 8.48 -53.44
N VAL A 134 0.95 8.91 -52.40
CA VAL A 134 2.12 8.22 -51.83
C VAL A 134 1.69 7.39 -50.62
N ASP A 135 2.14 6.14 -50.56
CA ASP A 135 1.87 5.25 -49.43
C ASP A 135 2.48 5.79 -48.13
N LEU A 136 1.69 5.72 -47.05
CA LEU A 136 2.14 6.14 -45.71
C LEU A 136 3.31 5.26 -45.24
N PRO A 137 4.38 5.84 -44.68
CA PRO A 137 5.49 5.06 -44.13
C PRO A 137 5.04 4.10 -43.00
N PRO A 138 5.79 3.00 -42.76
CA PRO A 138 5.42 1.99 -41.77
C PRO A 138 5.21 2.55 -40.35
N VAL A 139 5.98 3.56 -39.97
CA VAL A 139 5.87 4.24 -38.66
C VAL A 139 4.54 5.00 -38.56
N THR A 140 4.15 5.71 -39.62
CA THR A 140 2.88 6.45 -39.68
C THR A 140 1.68 5.52 -39.74
N GLN A 141 1.80 4.37 -40.41
CA GLN A 141 0.78 3.31 -40.42
C GLN A 141 0.56 2.70 -39.02
N PHE A 142 1.63 2.49 -38.25
CA PHE A 142 1.51 2.00 -36.87
C PHE A 142 0.80 3.02 -35.96
N VAL A 143 1.17 4.29 -36.04
CA VAL A 143 0.58 5.37 -35.22
C VAL A 143 -0.88 5.64 -35.58
N THR A 144 -1.21 5.69 -36.87
CA THR A 144 -2.60 5.82 -37.37
C THR A 144 -3.45 4.60 -36.98
N GLY A 145 -2.90 3.38 -37.08
CA GLY A 145 -3.56 2.15 -36.62
C GLY A 145 -3.86 2.18 -35.12
N MET A 146 -2.93 2.68 -34.30
CA MET A 146 -3.11 2.83 -32.86
C MET A 146 -4.12 3.94 -32.51
N SER A 147 -4.12 5.06 -33.26
CA SER A 147 -5.11 6.14 -33.14
C SER A 147 -6.52 5.64 -33.47
N ARG A 148 -6.70 4.92 -34.59
CA ARG A 148 -7.96 4.26 -34.94
C ARG A 148 -8.38 3.26 -33.87
N PHE A 149 -7.48 2.42 -33.36
CA PHE A 149 -7.80 1.49 -32.27
C PHE A 149 -8.30 2.22 -31.00
N MET A 150 -7.67 3.33 -30.61
CA MET A 150 -8.11 4.13 -29.47
C MET A 150 -9.47 4.79 -29.71
N LEU A 151 -9.73 5.34 -30.90
CA LEU A 151 -10.99 5.99 -31.23
C LEU A 151 -12.15 4.98 -31.41
N THR A 152 -11.91 3.83 -32.04
CA THR A 152 -12.95 2.83 -32.34
C THR A 152 -13.19 1.82 -31.22
N LYS A 153 -12.15 1.43 -30.47
CA LYS A 153 -12.26 0.43 -29.37
C LYS A 153 -12.01 1.00 -27.98
N GLY A 154 -11.56 2.25 -27.83
CA GLY A 154 -11.39 2.89 -26.51
C GLY A 154 -12.68 3.04 -25.72
N LEU A 155 -13.82 3.26 -26.41
CA LEU A 155 -15.16 3.23 -25.81
C LEU A 155 -15.55 1.85 -25.26
N LEU A 156 -14.98 0.76 -25.80
CA LEU A 156 -15.21 -0.63 -25.38
C LEU A 156 -14.21 -1.09 -24.31
N ALA A 157 -13.00 -0.51 -24.29
CA ALA A 157 -11.97 -0.77 -23.29
C ALA A 157 -12.36 -0.27 -21.88
N PHE A 158 -13.09 0.84 -21.80
CA PHE A 158 -13.60 1.39 -20.54
C PHE A 158 -14.58 0.45 -19.81
N PRO A 159 -15.65 -0.07 -20.46
CA PRO A 159 -16.54 -1.05 -19.84
C PRO A 159 -15.85 -2.40 -19.60
N LEU A 160 -14.92 -2.85 -20.46
CA LEU A 160 -14.16 -4.07 -20.22
C LEU A 160 -13.24 -3.96 -18.99
N GLY A 161 -12.57 -2.81 -18.82
CA GLY A 161 -11.77 -2.50 -17.64
C GLY A 161 -12.62 -2.38 -16.37
N PHE A 162 -13.80 -1.78 -16.48
CA PHE A 162 -14.77 -1.70 -15.38
C PHE A 162 -15.30 -3.09 -14.98
N VAL A 163 -15.62 -3.96 -15.95
CA VAL A 163 -16.01 -5.35 -15.72
C VAL A 163 -14.86 -6.16 -15.12
N ALA A 164 -13.61 -5.96 -15.57
CA ALA A 164 -12.43 -6.60 -14.98
C ALA A 164 -12.20 -6.18 -13.52
N ILE A 165 -12.41 -4.90 -13.19
CA ILE A 165 -12.34 -4.39 -11.81
C ILE A 165 -13.46 -4.98 -10.95
N ILE A 166 -14.69 -5.07 -11.47
CA ILE A 166 -15.82 -5.68 -10.77
C ILE A 166 -15.59 -7.18 -10.54
N LEU A 167 -15.12 -7.90 -11.56
CA LEU A 167 -14.75 -9.32 -11.46
C LEU A 167 -13.61 -9.54 -10.48
N TRP A 168 -12.62 -8.64 -10.42
CA TRP A 168 -11.57 -8.66 -9.41
C TRP A 168 -12.16 -8.50 -8.01
N ILE A 169 -12.99 -7.47 -7.77
CA ILE A 169 -13.59 -7.18 -6.46
C ILE A 169 -14.49 -8.33 -6.01
N CYS A 170 -15.30 -8.88 -6.91
CA CYS A 170 -16.16 -10.03 -6.64
C CYS A 170 -15.36 -11.32 -6.43
N GLY A 171 -14.33 -11.57 -7.24
CA GLY A 171 -13.43 -12.71 -7.11
C GLY A 171 -12.69 -12.72 -5.76
N ARG A 172 -12.32 -11.55 -5.23
CA ARG A 172 -11.72 -11.42 -3.89
C ARG A 172 -12.67 -11.70 -2.73
N ARG A 173 -13.99 -11.79 -2.95
CA ARG A 173 -14.92 -12.27 -1.92
C ARG A 173 -14.76 -13.76 -1.66
N ASN A 174 -14.39 -14.55 -2.68
CA ASN A 174 -14.16 -15.98 -2.50
C ASN A 174 -12.77 -16.21 -1.89
N PRO A 175 -12.67 -16.84 -0.70
CA PRO A 175 -11.41 -17.03 0.00
C PRO A 175 -10.35 -17.81 -0.81
N ARG A 176 -10.77 -18.77 -1.64
CA ARG A 176 -9.87 -19.57 -2.48
C ARG A 176 -9.29 -18.78 -3.66
N ILE A 177 -10.13 -17.96 -4.30
CA ILE A 177 -9.71 -17.09 -5.42
C ILE A 177 -8.81 -15.98 -4.87
N ALA A 178 -9.19 -15.37 -3.74
CA ALA A 178 -8.36 -14.37 -3.07
C ALA A 178 -6.96 -14.90 -2.70
N ALA A 179 -6.87 -16.13 -2.16
CA ALA A 179 -5.59 -16.74 -1.83
C ALA A 179 -4.73 -17.02 -3.07
N LYS A 180 -5.32 -17.53 -4.17
CA LYS A 180 -4.63 -17.72 -5.45
C LYS A 180 -4.15 -16.40 -6.04
N MET A 181 -4.98 -15.35 -6.00
CA MET A 181 -4.62 -14.01 -6.46
C MET A 181 -3.46 -13.45 -5.63
N ASP A 182 -3.55 -13.49 -4.30
CA ASP A 182 -2.49 -13.03 -3.40
C ASP A 182 -1.16 -13.77 -3.68
N ALA A 183 -1.22 -15.08 -3.96
CA ALA A 183 -0.06 -15.89 -4.33
C ALA A 183 0.54 -15.51 -5.70
N VAL A 184 -0.30 -15.15 -6.68
CA VAL A 184 0.16 -14.65 -7.99
C VAL A 184 0.84 -13.29 -7.82
N PHE A 185 0.26 -12.36 -7.05
CA PHE A 185 0.90 -11.07 -6.77
C PHE A 185 2.26 -11.22 -6.06
N LEU A 186 2.39 -12.20 -5.16
CA LEU A 186 3.66 -12.55 -4.49
C LEU A 186 4.75 -13.08 -5.43
N ARG A 187 4.41 -13.48 -6.66
CA ARG A 187 5.34 -13.94 -7.71
C ARG A 187 5.77 -12.83 -8.67
N ILE A 188 5.10 -11.69 -8.67
CA ILE A 188 5.49 -10.55 -9.51
C ILE A 188 6.85 -10.03 -9.00
N PRO A 189 7.90 -9.95 -9.82
CA PRO A 189 9.26 -9.66 -9.35
C PRO A 189 9.40 -8.29 -8.68
N VAL A 190 8.60 -7.30 -9.10
CA VAL A 190 8.64 -5.95 -8.52
C VAL A 190 7.72 -5.82 -7.30
N VAL A 191 6.48 -6.30 -7.38
CA VAL A 191 5.44 -6.09 -6.35
C VAL A 191 5.46 -7.18 -5.26
N GLY A 192 5.86 -8.39 -5.61
CA GLY A 192 5.85 -9.55 -4.73
C GLY A 192 6.75 -9.39 -3.51
N PRO A 193 8.01 -8.92 -3.64
CA PRO A 193 8.86 -8.62 -2.50
C PRO A 193 8.24 -7.58 -1.56
N TRP A 194 7.58 -6.54 -2.09
CA TRP A 194 6.95 -5.50 -1.27
C TRP A 194 5.80 -6.03 -0.44
N LEU A 195 4.90 -6.81 -1.06
CA LEU A 195 3.76 -7.39 -0.36
C LEU A 195 4.20 -8.38 0.72
N ARG A 196 5.30 -9.08 0.47
CA ARG A 196 5.92 -10.00 1.42
C ARG A 196 6.51 -9.26 2.61
N ASP A 197 7.41 -8.31 2.36
CA ASP A 197 8.08 -7.52 3.40
C ASP A 197 7.05 -6.73 4.21
N ALA A 198 6.02 -6.18 3.57
CA ALA A 198 4.93 -5.49 4.26
C ALA A 198 4.09 -6.42 5.15
N ALA A 199 3.82 -7.66 4.72
CA ALA A 199 3.07 -8.63 5.52
C ALA A 199 3.90 -9.12 6.72
N VAL A 200 5.19 -9.37 6.52
CA VAL A 200 6.14 -9.75 7.59
C VAL A 200 6.32 -8.60 8.58
N LEU A 201 6.54 -7.38 8.10
CA LEU A 201 6.61 -6.18 8.94
C LEU A 201 5.32 -6.00 9.75
N GLN A 202 4.15 -6.24 9.14
CA GLN A 202 2.87 -6.13 9.86
C GLN A 202 2.78 -7.15 11.01
N PHE A 203 3.27 -8.37 10.83
CA PHE A 203 3.31 -9.40 11.86
C PHE A 203 4.30 -9.05 12.99
N ILE A 204 5.54 -8.71 12.65
CA ILE A 204 6.58 -8.39 13.63
C ILE A 204 6.24 -7.10 14.38
N GLU A 205 5.71 -6.08 13.71
CA GLU A 205 5.25 -4.83 14.34
C GLU A 205 4.06 -5.08 15.29
N ALA A 206 3.11 -5.94 14.89
CA ALA A 206 2.01 -6.32 15.76
C ALA A 206 2.50 -7.06 17.01
N THR A 207 3.40 -8.03 16.83
CA THR A 207 3.98 -8.81 17.92
C THR A 207 4.79 -7.91 18.86
N SER A 208 5.70 -7.10 18.31
CA SER A 208 6.54 -6.15 19.04
C SER A 208 5.70 -5.23 19.92
N ALA A 209 4.64 -4.66 19.36
CA ALA A 209 3.82 -3.71 20.10
C ALA A 209 3.02 -4.37 21.22
N MET A 210 2.52 -5.59 21.00
CA MET A 210 1.80 -6.34 22.03
C MET A 210 2.75 -6.74 23.16
N VAL A 211 3.94 -7.25 22.84
CA VAL A 211 4.98 -7.58 23.84
C VAL A 211 5.38 -6.34 24.63
N GLN A 212 5.61 -5.20 23.97
CA GLN A 212 5.92 -3.94 24.65
C GLN A 212 4.79 -3.52 25.60
N CYS A 213 3.53 -3.81 25.27
CA CYS A 213 2.37 -3.52 26.13
C CYS A 213 2.27 -4.45 27.34
N GLY A 214 3.13 -5.47 27.44
CA GLY A 214 3.17 -6.41 28.57
C GLY A 214 2.45 -7.73 28.29
N TYR A 215 2.00 -7.99 27.06
CA TYR A 215 1.53 -9.32 26.69
C TYR A 215 2.69 -10.31 26.70
N LYS A 216 2.40 -11.56 27.10
CA LYS A 216 3.36 -12.66 26.95
C LYS A 216 3.64 -12.90 25.46
N PRO A 217 4.88 -13.29 25.06
CA PRO A 217 5.23 -13.52 23.66
C PRO A 217 4.24 -14.41 22.89
N ILE A 218 3.79 -15.51 23.50
CA ILE A 218 2.85 -16.46 22.88
C ILE A 218 1.49 -15.80 22.60
N GLU A 219 0.95 -15.05 23.56
CA GLU A 219 -0.31 -14.31 23.41
C GLU A 219 -0.19 -13.20 22.36
N ALA A 220 0.96 -12.52 22.33
CA ALA A 220 1.26 -11.47 21.36
C ALA A 220 1.29 -12.02 19.93
N ILE A 221 1.95 -13.16 19.70
CA ILE A 221 2.04 -13.84 18.39
C ILE A 221 0.66 -14.28 17.91
N GLU A 222 -0.15 -14.86 18.80
CA GLU A 222 -1.51 -15.28 18.49
C GLU A 222 -2.36 -14.10 17.99
N VAL A 223 -2.38 -12.99 18.72
CA VAL A 223 -3.17 -11.82 18.31
C VAL A 223 -2.60 -11.21 17.02
N ALA A 224 -1.27 -11.15 16.90
CA ALA A 224 -0.58 -10.61 15.73
C ALA A 224 -0.87 -11.40 14.45
N SER A 225 -1.01 -12.73 14.53
CA SER A 225 -1.34 -13.59 13.38
C SER A 225 -2.63 -13.13 12.66
N THR A 226 -3.63 -12.69 13.44
CA THR A 226 -4.92 -12.24 12.91
C THR A 226 -4.86 -10.89 12.19
N CYS A 227 -3.77 -10.14 12.39
CA CYS A 227 -3.60 -8.79 11.84
C CYS A 227 -3.06 -8.82 10.40
N VAL A 228 -2.35 -9.88 10.01
CA VAL A 228 -1.70 -10.02 8.70
C VAL A 228 -2.73 -10.13 7.59
N LYS A 229 -2.73 -9.21 6.61
CA LYS A 229 -3.78 -9.18 5.57
C LYS A 229 -3.60 -10.22 4.46
N ASN A 230 -2.35 -10.50 4.06
CA ASN A 230 -2.07 -11.43 2.98
C ASN A 230 -2.36 -12.86 3.44
N ARG A 231 -3.26 -13.57 2.75
CA ARG A 231 -3.72 -14.90 3.18
C ARG A 231 -2.62 -15.96 3.12
N CYS A 232 -1.72 -15.88 2.14
CA CYS A 232 -0.62 -16.83 1.99
C CYS A 232 0.38 -16.69 3.14
N VAL A 233 0.75 -15.45 3.49
CA VAL A 233 1.65 -15.18 4.62
C VAL A 233 0.97 -15.48 5.96
N ARG A 234 -0.33 -15.20 6.07
CA ARG A 234 -1.11 -15.53 7.27
C ARG A 234 -1.11 -17.03 7.56
N SER A 235 -1.33 -17.88 6.55
CA SER A 235 -1.29 -19.34 6.72
C SER A 235 0.06 -19.81 7.29
N ALA A 236 1.17 -19.32 6.73
CA ALA A 236 2.50 -19.65 7.26
C ALA A 236 2.70 -19.18 8.71
N ILE A 237 2.16 -18.02 9.07
CA ILE A 237 2.22 -17.48 10.43
C ILE A 237 1.33 -18.26 11.40
N GLU A 238 0.18 -18.76 10.94
CA GLU A 238 -0.69 -19.64 11.73
C GLU A 238 0.05 -20.96 12.05
N ASP A 239 0.76 -21.54 11.08
CA ASP A 239 1.60 -22.73 11.30
C ASP A 239 2.76 -22.45 12.29
N ILE A 240 3.43 -21.30 12.16
CA ILE A 240 4.45 -20.84 13.11
C ILE A 240 3.87 -20.69 14.52
N ASN A 241 2.68 -20.10 14.66
CA ASN A 241 2.01 -19.94 15.94
C ASN A 241 1.69 -21.30 16.59
N HIS A 242 1.29 -22.30 15.81
CA HIS A 242 1.11 -23.66 16.32
C HIS A 242 2.42 -24.27 16.84
N GLY A 243 3.54 -24.09 16.14
CA GLY A 243 4.85 -24.54 16.60
C GLY A 243 5.31 -23.87 17.90
N VAL A 244 5.18 -22.54 17.98
CA VAL A 244 5.52 -21.77 19.19
C VAL A 244 4.66 -22.19 20.40
N ARG A 245 3.38 -22.52 20.18
CA ARG A 245 2.50 -23.04 21.24
C ARG A 245 2.93 -24.41 21.77
N ARG A 246 3.63 -25.21 20.98
CA ARG A 246 4.25 -26.48 21.43
C ARG A 246 5.56 -26.27 22.19
N GLY A 247 6.00 -25.03 22.36
CA GLY A 247 7.24 -24.68 23.06
C GLY A 247 8.46 -24.55 22.15
N GLU A 248 8.29 -24.61 20.82
CA GLU A 248 9.37 -24.36 19.88
C GLU A 248 9.74 -22.86 19.87
N LYS A 249 11.02 -22.54 19.65
CA LYS A 249 11.50 -21.15 19.56
C LYS A 249 10.93 -20.48 18.30
N LEU A 250 10.48 -19.22 18.41
CA LEU A 250 9.95 -18.45 17.27
C LEU A 250 10.99 -18.33 16.17
N SER A 251 12.26 -18.07 16.52
CA SER A 251 13.35 -17.99 15.54
C SER A 251 13.50 -19.25 14.68
N VAL A 252 13.28 -20.44 15.28
CA VAL A 252 13.35 -21.73 14.60
C VAL A 252 12.14 -21.94 13.68
N GLU A 253 10.94 -21.64 14.17
CA GLU A 253 9.71 -21.75 13.37
C GLU A 253 9.72 -20.79 12.17
N LEU A 254 10.19 -19.56 12.35
CA LEU A 254 10.35 -18.60 11.26
C LEU A 254 11.33 -19.12 10.19
N GLY A 255 12.42 -19.79 10.62
CA GLY A 255 13.41 -20.38 9.74
C GLY A 255 12.87 -21.45 8.80
N ARG A 256 11.77 -22.13 9.14
CA ARG A 256 11.10 -23.09 8.23
C ARG A 256 10.51 -22.43 6.99
N TYR A 257 10.31 -21.10 7.04
CA TYR A 257 9.69 -20.31 5.99
C TYR A 257 10.67 -19.27 5.43
N GLU A 258 11.88 -19.69 5.03
CA GLU A 258 12.94 -18.81 4.51
C GLU A 258 12.50 -17.88 3.38
N ARG A 259 11.53 -18.33 2.56
CA ARG A 259 10.92 -17.50 1.52
C ARG A 259 10.36 -16.20 2.09
N PHE A 260 9.76 -16.25 3.27
CA PHE A 260 9.13 -15.10 3.95
C PHE A 260 10.06 -14.47 4.99
N PHE A 261 10.86 -15.27 5.69
CA PHE A 261 11.69 -14.82 6.79
C PHE A 261 13.17 -15.13 6.50
N PRO A 262 13.93 -14.15 5.98
CA PRO A 262 15.36 -14.32 5.75
C PRO A 262 16.13 -14.68 7.03
N PRO A 263 17.26 -15.42 6.91
CA PRO A 263 18.05 -15.85 8.06
C PRO A 263 18.45 -14.73 9.02
N THR A 264 18.72 -13.53 8.49
CA THR A 264 19.05 -12.34 9.29
C THR A 264 17.92 -11.95 10.24
N LEU A 265 16.64 -12.07 9.85
CA LEU A 265 15.52 -11.82 10.75
C LEU A 265 15.43 -12.88 11.84
N CYS A 266 15.59 -14.15 11.46
CA CYS A 266 15.54 -15.27 12.41
C CYS A 266 16.64 -15.14 13.46
N GLN A 267 17.84 -14.71 13.06
CA GLN A 267 18.95 -14.44 13.96
C GLN A 267 18.67 -13.27 14.92
N LEU A 268 18.20 -12.13 14.40
CA LEU A 268 17.86 -10.97 15.24
C LEU A 268 16.86 -11.35 16.33
N ILE A 269 15.79 -12.06 15.96
CA ILE A 269 14.77 -12.54 16.89
C ILE A 269 15.35 -13.57 17.86
N GLY A 270 16.16 -14.52 17.36
CA GLY A 270 16.78 -15.56 18.17
C GLY A 270 17.71 -15.02 19.26
N VAL A 271 18.46 -13.96 18.98
CA VAL A 271 19.27 -13.26 20.00
C VAL A 271 18.39 -12.71 21.12
N GLY A 272 17.25 -12.12 20.79
CA GLY A 272 16.28 -11.61 21.78
C GLY A 272 15.60 -12.71 22.58
N GLU A 273 15.35 -13.87 21.99
CA GLU A 273 14.83 -15.04 22.71
C GLU A 273 15.84 -15.61 23.71
N GLN A 274 17.13 -15.58 23.39
CA GLN A 274 18.19 -16.10 24.25
C GLN A 274 18.59 -15.13 25.36
N SER A 275 18.62 -13.82 25.07
CA SER A 275 19.03 -12.80 26.04
C SER A 275 17.90 -12.35 26.97
N GLY A 276 16.66 -12.77 26.71
CA GLY A 276 15.47 -12.28 27.42
C GLY A 276 15.02 -10.88 26.98
N GLU A 277 15.76 -10.21 26.08
CA GLU A 277 15.40 -8.88 25.54
C GLU A 277 14.50 -8.96 24.31
N PHE A 278 13.49 -9.84 24.34
CA PHE A 278 12.62 -10.13 23.18
C PHE A 278 11.92 -8.87 22.62
N ALA A 279 11.42 -7.99 23.50
CA ALA A 279 10.77 -6.74 23.10
C ALA A 279 11.71 -5.81 22.30
N ARG A 280 12.97 -5.70 22.75
CA ARG A 280 13.98 -4.85 22.12
C ARG A 280 14.40 -5.42 20.77
N SER A 281 14.65 -6.72 20.70
CA SER A 281 14.97 -7.42 19.46
C SER A 281 13.85 -7.28 18.43
N LEU A 282 12.59 -7.48 18.80
CA LEU A 282 11.45 -7.29 17.90
C LEU A 282 11.35 -5.85 17.41
N SER A 283 11.58 -4.86 18.28
CA SER A 283 11.60 -3.45 17.88
C SER A 283 12.69 -3.16 16.85
N GLY A 284 13.93 -3.58 17.10
CA GLY A 284 15.03 -3.42 16.15
C GLY A 284 14.76 -4.14 14.83
N THR A 285 14.15 -5.33 14.89
CA THR A 285 13.73 -6.09 13.70
C THR A 285 12.66 -5.35 12.90
N CYS A 286 11.71 -4.68 13.56
CA CYS A 286 10.73 -3.83 12.90
C CYS A 286 11.39 -2.66 12.16
N ASP A 287 12.36 -2.01 12.79
CA ASP A 287 13.03 -0.85 12.21
C ASP A 287 13.87 -1.27 10.99
N HIS A 288 14.61 -2.38 11.08
CA HIS A 288 15.34 -2.96 9.95
C HIS A 288 14.41 -3.35 8.78
N LEU A 289 13.29 -4.02 9.07
CA LEU A 289 12.30 -4.37 8.04
C LEU A 289 11.67 -3.14 7.39
N ARG A 290 11.40 -2.09 8.17
CA ARG A 290 10.81 -0.84 7.68
C ARG A 290 11.79 -0.12 6.75
N GLU A 291 13.05 0.00 7.15
CA GLU A 291 14.10 0.58 6.33
C GLU A 291 14.27 -0.19 5.03
N ARG A 292 14.36 -1.53 5.10
CA ARG A 292 14.44 -2.39 3.91
C ARG A 292 13.24 -2.21 2.97
N LEU A 293 12.02 -2.11 3.52
CA LEU A 293 10.81 -1.88 2.74
C LEU A 293 10.83 -0.49 2.09
N GLU A 294 11.22 0.55 2.85
CA GLU A 294 11.39 1.91 2.32
C GLU A 294 12.39 1.92 1.18
N SER A 295 13.63 1.46 1.38
CA SER A 295 14.67 1.44 0.34
C SER A 295 14.24 0.68 -0.92
N ARG A 296 13.52 -0.44 -0.78
CA ARG A 296 12.98 -1.19 -1.93
C ARG A 296 11.92 -0.41 -2.68
N ILE A 297 11.01 0.25 -1.98
CA ILE A 297 9.99 1.10 -2.60
C ILE A 297 10.67 2.25 -3.34
N GLU A 298 11.65 2.90 -2.70
CA GLU A 298 12.39 4.00 -3.29
C GLU A 298 13.16 3.59 -4.53
N ALA A 299 13.84 2.44 -4.51
CA ALA A 299 14.57 1.92 -5.66
C ALA A 299 13.63 1.62 -6.84
N SER A 300 12.49 0.94 -6.61
CA SER A 300 11.60 0.64 -7.74
C SER A 300 10.85 1.86 -8.26
N VAL A 301 10.50 2.84 -7.39
CA VAL A 301 9.94 4.11 -7.85
C VAL A 301 10.99 4.93 -8.61
N GLY A 302 12.24 4.94 -8.15
CA GLY A 302 13.34 5.61 -8.83
C GLY A 302 13.63 5.04 -10.22
N MET A 303 13.49 3.72 -10.40
CA MET A 303 13.62 3.09 -11.72
C MET A 303 12.49 3.44 -12.70
N LEU A 304 11.31 3.83 -12.21
CA LEU A 304 10.21 4.23 -13.10
C LEU A 304 10.55 5.51 -13.88
N GLU A 305 11.28 6.45 -13.29
CA GLU A 305 11.58 7.72 -13.93
C GLU A 305 12.43 7.58 -15.21
N PRO A 306 13.59 6.87 -15.21
CA PRO A 306 14.36 6.61 -16.42
C PRO A 306 13.57 5.83 -17.47
N ILE A 307 12.81 4.82 -17.05
CA ILE A 307 11.99 4.02 -17.96
C ILE A 307 10.94 4.90 -18.65
N LEU A 308 10.25 5.75 -17.89
CA LEU A 308 9.25 6.66 -18.42
C LEU A 308 9.85 7.70 -19.36
N THR A 309 10.95 8.34 -18.98
CA THR A 309 11.61 9.36 -19.82
C THR A 309 12.17 8.76 -21.10
N ILE A 310 12.85 7.61 -21.04
CA ILE A 310 13.33 6.91 -22.24
C ILE A 310 12.15 6.49 -23.12
N SER A 311 11.08 5.93 -22.53
CA SER A 311 9.90 5.53 -23.30
C SER A 311 9.24 6.73 -24.00
N LEU A 312 9.16 7.87 -23.31
CA LEU A 312 8.59 9.10 -23.86
C LEU A 312 9.49 9.69 -24.95
N ALA A 313 10.80 9.65 -24.77
CA ALA A 313 11.77 10.10 -25.77
C ALA A 313 11.70 9.24 -27.05
N ILE A 314 11.64 7.91 -26.92
CA ILE A 314 11.46 6.99 -28.06
C ILE A 314 10.12 7.26 -28.75
N MET A 315 9.06 7.47 -27.98
CA MET A 315 7.72 7.73 -28.51
C MET A 315 7.64 9.07 -29.25
N ILE A 316 8.13 10.16 -28.67
CA ILE A 316 8.18 11.47 -29.33
C ILE A 316 9.12 11.44 -30.53
N GLY A 317 10.30 10.83 -30.40
CA GLY A 317 11.26 10.67 -31.50
C GLY A 317 10.66 9.87 -32.65
N GLY A 318 9.96 8.78 -32.36
CA GLY A 318 9.22 8.00 -33.35
C GLY A 318 8.11 8.80 -34.04
N MET A 319 7.39 9.65 -33.30
CA MET A 319 6.39 10.55 -33.87
C MET A 319 7.01 11.59 -34.80
N VAL A 320 8.10 12.24 -34.38
CA VAL A 320 8.80 13.23 -35.22
C VAL A 320 9.32 12.56 -36.49
N LEU A 321 9.93 11.38 -36.39
CA LEU A 321 10.40 10.62 -37.55
C LEU A 321 9.24 10.28 -38.49
N SER A 322 8.09 9.86 -37.93
CA SER A 322 6.87 9.56 -38.68
C SER A 322 6.35 10.74 -39.49
N ILE A 323 6.57 11.98 -39.03
CA ILE A 323 6.16 13.21 -39.74
C ILE A 323 7.23 13.64 -40.74
N TYR A 324 8.51 13.64 -40.34
CA TYR A 324 9.59 14.18 -41.18
C TYR A 324 10.01 13.25 -42.32
N THR A 325 10.08 11.93 -42.09
CA THR A 325 10.46 10.97 -43.15
C THR A 325 9.61 11.11 -44.41
N PRO A 326 8.26 11.11 -44.34
CA PRO A 326 7.46 11.27 -45.54
C PRO A 326 7.49 12.69 -46.11
N MET A 327 7.80 13.72 -45.30
CA MET A 327 8.04 15.06 -45.81
C MET A 327 9.28 15.11 -46.72
N PHE A 328 10.38 14.44 -46.32
CA PHE A 328 11.58 14.31 -47.15
C PHE A 328 11.34 13.55 -48.45
N HIS A 329 10.59 12.45 -48.41
CA HIS A 329 10.23 11.71 -49.63
C HIS A 329 9.39 12.54 -50.60
N MET A 330 8.53 13.43 -50.11
CA MET A 330 7.76 14.30 -50.99
C MET A 330 8.65 15.33 -51.70
N PHE A 331 9.70 15.83 -51.04
CA PHE A 331 10.69 16.71 -51.66
C PHE A 331 11.52 15.98 -52.73
N GLU A 332 11.94 14.73 -52.48
CA GLU A 332 12.66 13.91 -53.48
C GLU A 332 11.83 13.59 -54.73
N VAL A 333 10.50 13.52 -54.62
CA VAL A 333 9.59 13.25 -55.77
C VAL A 333 9.25 14.52 -56.55
N LEU A 334 9.50 15.70 -55.97
CA LEU A 334 9.27 17.01 -56.60
C LEU A 334 10.49 17.59 -57.34
N GLU A 335 11.68 16.99 -57.15
CA GLU A 335 12.87 17.16 -58.02
C GLU A 335 12.87 16.15 -59.18
#